data_AF-A0A078KG85-F1
#
_entry.id   AF-A0A078KG85-F1
#
_cell.length_a   1.000
_cell.length_b   1.000
_cell.length_c   1.000
_cell.angle_alpha   90.00
_cell.angle_beta   90.00
_cell.angle_gamma   90.00
#
_symmetry.space_group_name_H-M   'P 1'
#
loop_
_entity.id
_entity.type
_entity.pdbx_description
1 polymer ?
#
loop_
_entity_poly.entity_id
_entity_poly.type
_entity_poly.pdbx_seq_one_letter_code
_entity_poly.pdbx_strand_id
1 'polypeptide(L)'
;MANKLVARKKIATHIIRENSLVKKKRSLKRVVILVIIICMLIAATVLLILHFVLNGNSNYPIDIGIYSYEIINKYNHIHDPIIGKQANVDSIIHQRYINNHPFTQGLLYIDGNTLIESSGLYAVSYLRKFKLNTGATERYYNLTNNYFAEGIALVVEPETYRKFIFVLTYKENTILVFDYNTFELYNTFEHDLNGYGLTSNLDPIHSIEDLKNGKFANYQKLWTTSGSEFLYELEIPNNFKKTNKINIINKKKVTCAGFTIKHINELEYHLQEKTIYANIFMTNLVIEIDISRGSCLKIINLSGLIDQNTNKQKTERNRESFLNGIAINPVNSKEALPNLLVTGKFWPNLFEIKLVKTNGMNPNSVLVEYFKTIRHNNP
;
A
#
# COMPACT_ATOMS: atom_id res chain seq x y z
N MET A 1 76.17 -70.03 16.09
CA MET A 1 75.65 -68.90 15.26
C MET A 1 74.11 -68.83 15.18
N ALA A 2 73.38 -69.95 15.24
CA ALA A 2 71.91 -69.99 15.05
C ALA A 2 71.07 -69.22 16.11
N ASN A 3 71.45 -69.24 17.40
CA ASN A 3 70.66 -68.60 18.46
C ASN A 3 70.65 -67.06 18.42
N LYS A 4 71.71 -66.41 17.90
CA LYS A 4 71.76 -64.95 17.73
C LYS A 4 70.86 -64.45 16.60
N LEU A 5 70.64 -65.26 15.56
CA LEU A 5 69.76 -64.89 14.44
C LEU A 5 68.28 -64.94 14.83
N VAL A 6 67.88 -65.95 15.61
CA VAL A 6 66.49 -66.10 16.09
C VAL A 6 66.11 -64.98 17.05
N ALA A 7 67.02 -64.58 17.95
CA ALA A 7 66.81 -63.46 18.86
C ALA A 7 66.67 -62.12 18.11
N ARG A 8 67.52 -61.86 17.10
CA ARG A 8 67.41 -60.65 16.25
C ARG A 8 66.12 -60.62 15.44
N LYS A 9 65.65 -61.77 14.94
CA LYS A 9 64.39 -61.87 14.19
C LYS A 9 63.17 -61.59 15.08
N LYS A 10 63.15 -62.08 16.32
CA LYS A 10 62.10 -61.78 17.33
C LYS A 10 62.07 -60.30 17.74
N ILE A 11 63.23 -59.67 17.92
CA ILE A 11 63.32 -58.23 18.24
C ILE A 11 62.81 -57.39 17.05
N ALA A 12 63.18 -57.75 15.82
CA ALA A 12 62.71 -57.06 14.63
C ALA A 12 61.19 -57.16 14.44
N THR A 13 60.58 -58.35 14.65
CA THR A 13 59.10 -58.48 14.60
C THR A 13 58.40 -57.74 15.74
N HIS A 14 59.01 -57.67 16.93
CA HIS A 14 58.46 -56.88 18.04
C HIS A 14 58.44 -55.38 17.71
N ILE A 15 59.54 -54.84 17.19
CA ILE A 15 59.66 -53.43 16.80
C ILE A 15 58.68 -53.07 15.68
N ILE A 16 58.51 -53.95 14.68
CA ILE A 16 57.53 -53.74 13.59
C ILE A 16 56.09 -53.71 14.13
N ARG A 17 55.77 -54.60 15.08
CA ARG A 17 54.45 -54.66 15.72
C ARG A 17 54.17 -53.44 16.60
N GLU A 18 55.15 -52.96 17.35
CA GLU A 18 55.04 -51.72 18.13
C GLU A 18 54.87 -50.49 17.23
N ASN A 19 55.66 -50.37 16.16
CA ASN A 19 55.53 -49.27 15.20
C ASN A 19 54.16 -49.28 14.49
N SER A 20 53.62 -50.46 14.16
CA SER A 20 52.27 -50.63 13.62
C SER A 20 51.19 -50.17 14.62
N LEU A 21 51.31 -50.55 15.89
CA LEU A 21 50.39 -50.15 16.96
C LEU A 21 50.43 -48.64 17.21
N VAL A 22 51.61 -48.03 17.22
CA VAL A 22 51.79 -46.57 17.35
C VAL A 22 51.16 -45.83 16.17
N LYS A 23 51.33 -46.33 14.93
CA LYS A 23 50.73 -45.74 13.73
C LYS A 23 49.20 -45.84 13.75
N LYS A 24 48.65 -46.99 14.18
CA LYS A 24 47.19 -47.19 14.37
C LYS A 24 46.63 -46.28 15.46
N LYS A 25 47.33 -46.09 16.57
CA LYS A 25 46.95 -45.19 17.67
C LYS A 25 47.00 -43.70 17.25
N ARG A 26 47.98 -43.31 16.43
CA ARG A 26 48.04 -41.97 15.80
C ARG A 26 46.90 -41.75 14.80
N SER A 27 46.59 -42.75 13.98
CA SER A 27 45.45 -42.71 13.05
C SER A 27 44.12 -42.57 13.79
N LEU A 28 43.91 -43.35 14.86
CA LEU A 28 42.69 -43.29 15.68
C LEU A 28 42.55 -41.93 16.37
N LYS A 29 43.64 -41.36 16.91
CA LYS A 29 43.63 -39.99 17.45
C LYS A 29 43.21 -38.95 16.40
N ARG A 30 43.70 -39.06 15.16
CA ARG A 30 43.31 -38.14 14.07
C ARG A 30 41.82 -38.24 13.74
N VAL A 31 41.28 -39.47 13.69
CA VAL A 31 39.84 -39.69 13.46
C VAL A 31 39.00 -39.11 14.59
N VAL A 32 39.38 -39.35 15.85
CA VAL A 32 38.68 -38.79 17.02
C VAL A 32 38.71 -37.26 17.01
N ILE A 33 39.85 -36.65 16.72
CA ILE A 33 39.97 -35.18 16.60
C ILE A 33 39.07 -34.66 15.47
N LEU A 34 39.05 -35.33 14.31
CA LEU A 34 38.20 -34.93 13.20
C LEU A 34 36.70 -35.00 13.55
N VAL A 35 36.27 -36.06 14.24
CA VAL A 35 34.89 -36.22 14.71
C VAL A 35 34.53 -35.11 15.71
N ILE A 36 35.42 -34.79 16.66
CA ILE A 36 35.20 -33.69 17.61
C ILE A 36 35.06 -32.36 16.87
N ILE A 37 35.91 -32.07 15.88
CA ILE A 37 35.83 -30.85 15.08
C ILE A 37 34.50 -30.79 14.32
N ILE A 38 34.06 -31.88 13.71
CA ILE A 38 32.77 -31.95 13.00
C ILE A 38 31.60 -31.72 13.98
N CYS A 39 31.62 -32.36 15.15
CA CYS A 39 30.60 -32.15 16.17
C CYS A 39 30.56 -30.69 16.67
N MET A 40 31.72 -30.06 16.88
CA MET A 40 31.79 -28.65 17.26
C MET A 40 31.30 -27.73 16.15
N LEU A 41 31.61 -28.03 14.88
CA LEU A 41 31.11 -27.27 13.74
C LEU A 41 29.59 -27.36 13.67
N ILE A 42 29.01 -28.57 13.77
CA ILE A 42 27.54 -28.78 13.78
C ILE A 42 26.90 -28.02 14.95
N ALA A 43 27.47 -28.12 16.16
CA ALA A 43 26.96 -27.40 17.32
C ALA A 43 27.03 -25.88 17.12
N ALA A 44 28.12 -25.37 16.53
CA ALA A 44 28.26 -23.96 16.19
C ALA A 44 27.23 -23.51 15.13
N THR A 45 26.97 -24.30 14.09
CA THR A 45 25.91 -23.99 13.12
C THR A 45 24.52 -24.00 13.75
N VAL A 46 24.22 -24.98 14.61
CA VAL A 46 22.94 -25.04 15.33
C VAL A 46 22.77 -23.84 16.25
N LEU A 47 23.80 -23.46 17.01
CA LEU A 47 23.77 -22.28 17.87
C LEU A 47 23.66 -20.98 17.07
N LEU A 48 24.31 -20.89 15.91
CA LEU A 48 24.18 -19.75 15.00
C LEU A 48 22.77 -19.64 14.44
N ILE A 49 22.18 -20.76 13.98
CA ILE A 49 20.77 -20.81 13.54
C ILE A 49 19.85 -20.40 14.68
N LEU A 50 20.06 -20.95 15.88
CA LEU A 50 19.25 -20.62 17.06
C LEU A 50 19.39 -19.13 17.45
N HIS A 51 20.59 -18.56 17.34
CA HIS A 51 20.82 -17.13 17.54
C HIS A 51 20.05 -16.28 16.52
N PHE A 52 20.05 -16.65 15.23
CA PHE A 52 19.25 -15.96 14.21
C PHE A 52 17.73 -16.17 14.38
N VAL A 53 17.29 -17.31 14.91
CA VAL A 53 15.88 -17.58 15.20
C VAL A 53 15.40 -16.81 16.43
N LEU A 54 16.22 -16.73 17.49
CA LEU A 54 15.85 -16.10 18.76
C LEU A 54 16.09 -14.58 18.78
N ASN A 55 17.13 -14.10 18.08
CA ASN A 55 17.51 -12.68 18.02
C ASN A 55 17.30 -12.05 16.65
N GLY A 56 16.79 -12.81 15.68
CA GLY A 56 16.36 -12.24 14.41
C GLY A 56 15.17 -11.32 14.67
N ASN A 57 15.36 -10.01 14.51
CA ASN A 57 14.28 -9.15 14.05
C ASN A 57 13.65 -9.88 12.86
N SER A 58 12.39 -10.27 12.98
CA SER A 58 11.67 -11.15 12.05
C SER A 58 11.66 -10.60 10.62
N ASN A 59 12.74 -10.88 9.89
CA ASN A 59 12.90 -10.64 8.46
C ASN A 59 12.62 -11.92 7.64
N TYR A 60 12.05 -12.96 8.26
CA TYR A 60 11.36 -14.01 7.51
C TYR A 60 10.12 -13.40 6.87
N PRO A 61 9.78 -13.77 5.62
CA PRO A 61 8.60 -13.23 4.97
C PRO A 61 7.41 -13.55 5.86
N ILE A 62 6.76 -12.50 6.37
CA ILE A 62 5.35 -12.57 6.73
C ILE A 62 4.67 -13.28 5.58
N ASP A 63 3.82 -14.26 5.87
CA ASP A 63 3.01 -14.91 4.85
C ASP A 63 2.20 -13.81 4.13
N ILE A 64 2.71 -13.35 2.98
CA ILE A 64 2.07 -12.30 2.20
C ILE A 64 0.86 -12.95 1.59
N GLY A 65 -0.33 -12.56 2.04
CA GLY A 65 -1.56 -13.10 1.50
C GLY A 65 -1.73 -12.66 0.06
N ILE A 66 -1.90 -13.62 -0.85
CA ILE A 66 -2.22 -13.33 -2.25
C ILE A 66 -3.72 -13.50 -2.43
N TYR A 67 -4.34 -12.50 -3.07
CA TYR A 67 -5.77 -12.47 -3.28
C TYR A 67 -6.09 -12.19 -4.74
N SER A 68 -7.08 -12.90 -5.25
CA SER A 68 -7.89 -12.51 -6.39
C SER A 68 -9.18 -11.87 -5.90
N TYR A 69 -10.14 -11.69 -6.79
CA TYR A 69 -11.41 -11.05 -6.46
C TYR A 69 -12.61 -11.76 -7.10
N GLU A 70 -13.77 -11.57 -6.49
CA GLU A 70 -15.08 -11.82 -7.07
C GLU A 70 -15.83 -10.48 -7.13
N ILE A 71 -16.49 -10.18 -8.26
CA ILE A 71 -17.34 -8.98 -8.37
C ILE A 71 -18.67 -9.27 -7.71
N ILE A 72 -19.02 -8.48 -6.69
CA ILE A 72 -20.31 -8.55 -5.99
C ILE A 72 -21.32 -7.66 -6.70
N ASN A 73 -20.94 -6.40 -6.92
CA ASN A 73 -21.79 -5.39 -7.52
C ASN A 73 -21.00 -4.55 -8.54
N LYS A 74 -21.72 -4.06 -9.54
CA LYS A 74 -21.21 -3.16 -10.58
C LYS A 74 -22.10 -1.93 -10.64
N TYR A 75 -21.50 -0.75 -10.52
CA TYR A 75 -22.20 0.54 -10.50
C TYR A 75 -21.78 1.40 -11.68
N ASN A 76 -22.63 2.35 -12.08
CA ASN A 76 -22.27 3.34 -13.10
C ASN A 76 -21.34 4.40 -12.50
N HIS A 77 -20.30 4.77 -13.25
CA HIS A 77 -19.32 5.78 -12.85
C HIS A 77 -19.31 6.89 -13.91
N ILE A 78 -20.19 7.87 -13.66
CA ILE A 78 -20.44 8.97 -14.58
C ILE A 78 -20.53 10.24 -13.74
N HIS A 79 -19.86 11.30 -14.18
CA HIS A 79 -20.06 12.65 -13.72
C HIS A 79 -20.74 13.45 -14.83
N ASP A 80 -21.96 13.89 -14.57
CA ASP A 80 -22.65 14.87 -15.40
C ASP A 80 -22.64 16.21 -14.65
N PRO A 81 -21.88 17.21 -15.11
CA PRO A 81 -21.77 18.51 -14.44
C PRO A 81 -23.08 19.31 -14.47
N ILE A 82 -24.06 18.92 -15.28
CA ILE A 82 -25.40 19.53 -15.31
C ILE A 82 -26.23 19.07 -14.11
N ILE A 83 -25.87 17.93 -13.50
CA ILE A 83 -26.59 17.32 -12.38
C ILE A 83 -25.85 17.61 -11.07
N GLY A 84 -26.60 18.08 -10.07
CA GLY A 84 -26.08 18.38 -8.73
C GLY A 84 -25.79 19.86 -8.52
N LYS A 85 -25.57 20.24 -7.25
CA LYS A 85 -25.34 21.63 -6.87
C LYS A 85 -23.86 21.99 -7.01
N GLN A 86 -23.53 22.95 -7.87
CA GLN A 86 -22.18 23.52 -7.95
C GLN A 86 -21.91 24.42 -6.73
N ALA A 87 -20.78 24.22 -6.06
CA ALA A 87 -20.39 24.98 -4.86
C ALA A 87 -19.62 26.29 -5.17
N ASN A 88 -18.92 26.39 -6.31
CA ASN A 88 -18.42 27.68 -6.81
C ASN A 88 -19.29 28.19 -7.95
N VAL A 89 -19.88 29.37 -7.80
CA VAL A 89 -20.68 30.00 -8.87
C VAL A 89 -19.81 30.96 -9.70
N ASP A 90 -18.64 31.34 -9.19
CA ASP A 90 -17.75 32.29 -9.84
C ASP A 90 -16.92 31.59 -10.92
N SER A 91 -17.21 31.96 -12.17
CA SER A 91 -16.71 31.41 -13.43
C SER A 91 -17.31 30.04 -13.79
N ILE A 92 -18.29 30.08 -14.70
CA ILE A 92 -18.66 28.93 -15.53
C ILE A 92 -17.40 28.57 -16.34
N ILE A 93 -16.55 27.71 -15.78
CA ILE A 93 -15.54 27.02 -16.56
C ILE A 93 -16.35 26.14 -17.50
N HIS A 94 -16.44 26.54 -18.78
CA HIS A 94 -16.97 25.66 -19.82
C HIS A 94 -16.09 24.41 -19.84
N GLN A 95 -16.53 23.35 -19.17
CA GLN A 95 -15.91 22.03 -19.28
C GLN A 95 -15.93 21.64 -20.75
N ARG A 96 -14.77 21.75 -21.39
CA ARG A 96 -14.56 21.36 -22.79
C ARG A 96 -14.50 19.83 -22.95
N TYR A 97 -14.53 19.07 -21.86
CA TYR A 97 -14.46 17.61 -21.90
C TYR A 97 -15.86 17.00 -22.04
N ILE A 98 -16.06 16.33 -23.18
CA ILE A 98 -17.24 15.52 -23.51
C ILE A 98 -17.18 14.13 -22.83
N ASN A 99 -16.09 13.82 -22.12
CA ASN A 99 -15.95 12.55 -21.41
C ASN A 99 -16.53 12.67 -19.99
N ASN A 100 -17.71 12.11 -19.80
CA ASN A 100 -18.39 12.10 -18.50
C ASN A 100 -17.81 11.04 -17.54
N HIS A 101 -16.75 10.31 -17.92
CA HIS A 101 -16.08 9.37 -17.01
C HIS A 101 -14.96 10.08 -16.24
N PRO A 102 -14.94 10.00 -14.89
CA PRO A 102 -13.95 10.69 -14.07
C PRO A 102 -12.52 10.21 -14.29
N PHE A 103 -11.54 11.12 -14.18
CA PHE A 103 -10.13 10.76 -14.05
C PHE A 103 -9.79 10.56 -12.57
N THR A 104 -10.35 9.51 -11.95
CA THR A 104 -10.30 9.31 -10.50
C THR A 104 -8.89 9.32 -9.94
N GLN A 105 -8.66 10.20 -8.96
CA GLN A 105 -7.41 10.30 -8.22
C GLN A 105 -7.55 10.09 -6.71
N GLY A 106 -8.76 10.21 -6.17
CA GLY A 106 -9.07 9.83 -4.80
C GLY A 106 -10.55 9.52 -4.65
N LEU A 107 -10.87 8.51 -3.85
CA LEU A 107 -12.23 8.01 -3.65
C LEU A 107 -12.42 7.63 -2.19
N LEU A 108 -13.50 8.07 -1.55
CA LEU A 108 -13.85 7.60 -0.20
C LEU A 108 -15.35 7.53 0.00
N TYR A 109 -15.79 6.58 0.82
CA TYR A 109 -17.15 6.57 1.34
C TYR A 109 -17.29 7.61 2.45
N ILE A 110 -18.48 8.21 2.55
CA ILE A 110 -18.86 9.03 3.70
C ILE A 110 -20.02 8.41 4.50
N ASP A 111 -20.73 7.47 3.88
CA ASP A 111 -21.74 6.60 4.49
C ASP A 111 -21.84 5.32 3.62
N GLY A 112 -22.85 4.47 3.86
CA GLY A 112 -23.00 3.21 3.14
C GLY A 112 -23.37 3.29 1.65
N ASN A 113 -23.71 4.47 1.11
CA ASN A 113 -24.15 4.67 -0.28
C ASN A 113 -23.66 6.00 -0.90
N THR A 114 -23.00 6.87 -0.15
CA THR A 114 -22.53 8.17 -0.64
C THR A 114 -21.01 8.21 -0.61
N LEU A 115 -20.44 8.73 -1.69
CA LEU A 115 -18.99 8.87 -1.85
C LEU A 115 -18.60 10.32 -2.09
N ILE A 116 -17.34 10.61 -1.80
CA ILE A 116 -16.62 11.78 -2.30
C ILE A 116 -15.52 11.28 -3.24
N GLU A 117 -15.35 11.98 -4.36
CA GLU A 117 -14.33 11.69 -5.36
C GLU A 117 -13.63 12.95 -5.82
N SER A 118 -12.31 12.85 -5.98
CA SER A 118 -11.48 13.81 -6.69
C SER A 118 -11.15 13.27 -8.08
N SER A 119 -11.35 14.11 -9.09
CA SER A 119 -10.96 13.85 -10.47
C SER A 119 -9.86 14.80 -10.91
N GLY A 120 -8.77 14.23 -11.43
CA GLY A 120 -7.63 14.96 -11.97
C GLY A 120 -7.87 15.56 -13.36
N LEU A 121 -6.78 16.09 -13.94
CA LEU A 121 -6.64 16.83 -15.21
C LEU A 121 -6.76 18.36 -15.07
N TYR A 122 -5.71 19.05 -15.50
CA TYR A 122 -5.70 20.52 -15.56
C TYR A 122 -6.91 21.06 -16.32
N ALA A 123 -7.43 22.19 -15.85
CA ALA A 123 -8.64 22.87 -16.37
C ALA A 123 -9.97 22.12 -16.24
N VAL A 124 -9.98 20.83 -15.87
CA VAL A 124 -11.22 20.06 -15.70
C VAL A 124 -11.27 19.27 -14.40
N SER A 125 -10.32 19.49 -13.49
CA SER A 125 -10.32 18.89 -12.17
C SER A 125 -11.52 19.33 -11.34
N TYR A 126 -12.08 18.39 -10.59
CA TYR A 126 -13.20 18.66 -9.69
C TYR A 126 -13.18 17.75 -8.47
N LEU A 127 -13.83 18.23 -7.41
CA LEU A 127 -14.24 17.45 -6.24
C LEU A 127 -15.74 17.25 -6.30
N ARG A 128 -16.24 16.04 -6.11
CA ARG A 128 -17.68 15.76 -6.11
C ARG A 128 -18.13 14.85 -4.98
N LYS A 129 -19.40 14.99 -4.60
CA LYS A 129 -20.16 14.11 -3.72
C LYS A 129 -21.28 13.46 -4.52
N PHE A 130 -21.41 12.13 -4.49
CA PHE A 130 -22.40 11.43 -5.30
C PHE A 130 -22.94 10.15 -4.63
N LYS A 131 -24.11 9.69 -5.07
CA LYS A 131 -24.70 8.41 -4.65
C LYS A 131 -24.15 7.25 -5.48
N LEU A 132 -23.66 6.19 -4.83
CA LEU A 132 -23.14 5.00 -5.46
C LEU A 132 -24.18 4.32 -6.36
N ASN A 133 -25.36 4.03 -5.80
CA ASN A 133 -26.37 3.22 -6.49
C ASN A 133 -26.92 3.88 -7.76
N THR A 134 -26.93 5.22 -7.83
CA THR A 134 -27.51 5.95 -8.95
C THR A 134 -26.48 6.68 -9.82
N GLY A 135 -25.26 6.90 -9.31
CA GLY A 135 -24.26 7.79 -9.91
C GLY A 135 -24.62 9.28 -9.80
N ALA A 136 -25.75 9.63 -9.18
CA ALA A 136 -26.23 11.01 -9.13
C ALA A 136 -25.30 11.88 -8.28
N THR A 137 -24.76 12.94 -8.89
CA THR A 137 -23.95 13.95 -8.20
C THR A 137 -24.88 14.82 -7.36
N GLU A 138 -24.59 14.91 -6.05
CA GLU A 138 -25.33 15.78 -5.13
C GLU A 138 -24.70 17.18 -5.09
N ARG A 139 -23.38 17.24 -5.07
CA ARG A 139 -22.60 18.48 -5.01
C ARG A 139 -21.27 18.30 -5.72
N TYR A 140 -20.76 19.35 -6.35
CA TYR A 140 -19.41 19.36 -6.87
C TYR A 140 -18.78 20.75 -6.82
N TYR A 141 -17.46 20.79 -6.92
CA TYR A 141 -16.65 22.00 -7.00
C TYR A 141 -15.64 21.82 -8.13
N ASN A 142 -15.69 22.68 -9.14
CA ASN A 142 -14.68 22.71 -10.20
C ASN A 142 -13.46 23.48 -9.70
N LEU A 143 -12.28 22.86 -9.74
CA LEU A 143 -11.04 23.53 -9.37
C LEU A 143 -10.66 24.56 -10.44
N THR A 144 -9.89 25.57 -10.04
CA THR A 144 -9.32 26.53 -11.00
C THR A 144 -8.32 25.83 -11.93
N ASN A 145 -8.10 26.41 -13.11
CA ASN A 145 -7.36 25.74 -14.20
C ASN A 145 -5.91 25.35 -13.87
N ASN A 146 -5.32 25.95 -12.83
CA ASN A 146 -3.93 25.72 -12.45
C ASN A 146 -3.74 24.48 -11.58
N TYR A 147 -4.81 23.86 -11.08
CA TYR A 147 -4.71 22.69 -10.22
C TYR A 147 -5.07 21.41 -10.95
N PHE A 148 -4.25 20.38 -10.70
CA PHE A 148 -4.57 19.01 -11.01
C PHE A 148 -4.90 18.32 -9.68
N ALA A 149 -6.18 18.01 -9.45
CA ALA A 149 -6.63 17.36 -8.21
C ALA A 149 -6.11 15.93 -8.12
N GLU A 150 -5.66 15.53 -6.93
CA GLU A 150 -5.14 14.20 -6.62
C GLU A 150 -5.93 13.56 -5.45
N GLY A 151 -5.29 12.72 -4.63
CA GLY A 151 -5.90 11.99 -3.53
C GLY A 151 -6.59 12.88 -2.49
N ILE A 152 -7.59 12.29 -1.82
CA ILE A 152 -8.43 12.98 -0.84
C ILE A 152 -8.50 12.24 0.49
N ALA A 153 -8.67 12.99 1.57
CA ALA A 153 -8.95 12.42 2.88
C ALA A 153 -9.87 13.34 3.68
N LEU A 154 -10.67 12.74 4.55
CA LEU A 154 -11.39 13.50 5.56
C LEU A 154 -10.48 13.77 6.75
N VAL A 155 -10.50 15.02 7.22
CA VAL A 155 -9.69 15.47 8.36
C VAL A 155 -10.55 16.33 9.26
N VAL A 156 -10.35 16.21 10.56
CA VAL A 156 -10.97 17.06 11.59
C VAL A 156 -9.96 18.10 12.04
N GLU A 157 -10.35 19.38 12.08
CA GLU A 157 -9.53 20.42 12.70
C GLU A 157 -9.53 20.23 14.23
N PRO A 158 -8.37 20.00 14.88
CA PRO A 158 -8.32 19.69 16.30
C PRO A 158 -8.96 20.75 17.22
N GLU A 159 -8.81 22.04 16.91
CA GLU A 159 -9.34 23.13 17.77
C GLU A 159 -10.88 23.20 17.75
N THR A 160 -11.53 22.94 16.61
CA THR A 160 -12.98 23.15 16.45
C THR A 160 -13.79 21.87 16.27
N TYR A 161 -13.11 20.76 15.97
CA TYR A 161 -13.69 19.49 15.54
C TYR A 161 -14.52 19.57 14.25
N ARG A 162 -14.39 20.65 13.47
CA ARG A 162 -15.02 20.73 12.14
C ARG A 162 -14.36 19.73 11.19
N LYS A 163 -15.18 19.07 10.37
CA LYS A 163 -14.74 18.17 9.31
C LYS A 163 -14.39 18.95 8.05
N PHE A 164 -13.28 18.58 7.43
CA PHE A 164 -12.77 19.13 6.19
C PHE A 164 -12.39 18.00 5.23
N ILE A 165 -12.40 18.31 3.95
CA ILE A 165 -11.88 17.44 2.89
C ILE A 165 -10.55 18.04 2.46
N PHE A 166 -9.48 17.28 2.63
CA PHE A 166 -8.18 17.63 2.08
C PHE A 166 -8.09 17.03 0.69
N VAL A 167 -7.63 17.83 -0.28
CA VAL A 167 -7.41 17.42 -1.67
C VAL A 167 -5.97 17.77 -2.03
N LEU A 168 -5.16 16.76 -2.33
CA LEU A 168 -3.81 16.97 -2.85
C LEU A 168 -3.87 17.56 -4.26
N THR A 169 -2.77 18.17 -4.67
CA THR A 169 -2.54 18.60 -6.05
C THR A 169 -1.28 17.95 -6.59
N TYR A 170 -1.21 17.71 -7.89
CA TYR A 170 -0.15 16.89 -8.48
C TYR A 170 1.23 17.55 -8.35
N LYS A 171 1.49 18.66 -9.06
CA LYS A 171 2.80 19.33 -9.09
C LYS A 171 2.78 20.72 -8.46
N GLU A 172 1.63 21.12 -7.95
CA GLU A 172 1.42 22.46 -7.42
C GLU A 172 1.83 22.57 -5.95
N ASN A 173 2.33 21.48 -5.33
CA ASN A 173 2.83 21.47 -3.96
C ASN A 173 1.83 22.08 -2.96
N THR A 174 0.54 21.85 -3.21
CA THR A 174 -0.57 22.48 -2.49
C THR A 174 -1.59 21.44 -2.04
N ILE A 175 -2.08 21.55 -0.82
CA ILE A 175 -3.26 20.84 -0.31
C ILE A 175 -4.40 21.85 -0.23
N LEU A 176 -5.47 21.59 -0.97
CA LEU A 176 -6.71 22.37 -0.91
C LEU A 176 -7.58 21.82 0.22
N VAL A 177 -8.12 22.71 1.05
CA VAL A 177 -8.92 22.36 2.21
C VAL A 177 -10.34 22.87 2.01
N PHE A 178 -11.29 21.96 1.84
CA PHE A 178 -12.69 22.29 1.63
C PHE A 178 -13.52 22.01 2.89
N ASP A 179 -14.48 22.87 3.20
CA ASP A 179 -15.49 22.55 4.20
C ASP A 179 -16.30 21.33 3.76
N TYR A 180 -16.44 20.34 4.64
CA TYR A 180 -17.08 19.07 4.32
C TYR A 180 -18.56 19.21 3.90
N ASN A 181 -19.29 20.17 4.50
CA ASN A 181 -20.72 20.33 4.25
C ASN A 181 -20.98 21.22 3.02
N THR A 182 -20.18 22.26 2.84
CA THR A 182 -20.42 23.27 1.79
C THR A 182 -19.61 23.04 0.53
N PHE A 183 -18.50 22.29 0.58
CA PHE A 183 -17.49 22.22 -0.48
C PHE A 183 -16.89 23.60 -0.83
N GLU A 184 -17.03 24.59 0.05
CA GLU A 184 -16.35 25.87 -0.13
C GLU A 184 -14.87 25.71 0.25
N LEU A 185 -13.99 26.29 -0.57
CA LEU A 185 -12.56 26.31 -0.28
C LEU A 185 -12.34 27.12 1.00
N TYR A 186 -11.92 26.44 2.06
CA TYR A 186 -11.69 27.03 3.36
C TYR A 186 -10.26 27.54 3.51
N ASN A 187 -9.26 26.75 3.10
CA ASN A 187 -7.85 27.12 3.17
C ASN A 187 -7.00 26.40 2.11
N THR A 188 -5.74 26.79 2.00
CA THR A 188 -4.71 26.07 1.25
C THR A 188 -3.47 25.90 2.12
N PHE A 189 -2.85 24.72 2.07
CA PHE A 189 -1.53 24.50 2.67
C PHE A 189 -0.49 24.22 1.59
N GLU A 190 0.68 24.81 1.71
CA GLU A 190 1.90 24.40 1.03
C GLU A 190 2.36 23.03 1.55
N HIS A 191 2.90 22.21 0.64
CA HIS A 191 3.36 20.88 0.91
C HIS A 191 4.54 20.48 0.02
N ASP A 192 5.57 19.85 0.59
CA ASP A 192 6.85 19.64 -0.09
C ASP A 192 6.89 18.44 -1.08
N LEU A 193 5.77 17.72 -1.28
CA LEU A 193 5.69 16.58 -2.22
C LEU A 193 4.74 16.86 -3.38
N ASN A 194 5.01 16.20 -4.51
CA ASN A 194 3.98 15.97 -5.52
C ASN A 194 2.85 15.12 -4.91
N GLY A 195 1.60 15.47 -5.18
CA GLY A 195 0.44 14.75 -4.68
C GLY A 195 0.13 13.50 -5.50
N TYR A 196 -0.10 12.38 -4.82
CA TYR A 196 -0.68 11.15 -5.38
C TYR A 196 -1.85 10.74 -4.45
N GLY A 197 -1.73 9.66 -3.68
CA GLY A 197 -2.75 9.24 -2.72
C GLY A 197 -2.72 10.01 -1.41
N LEU A 198 -3.88 10.09 -0.75
CA LEU A 198 -4.08 10.63 0.58
C LEU A 198 -5.09 9.75 1.31
N THR A 199 -4.87 9.44 2.59
CA THR A 199 -5.88 8.78 3.43
C THR A 199 -5.68 9.15 4.89
N SER A 200 -6.70 9.00 5.73
CA SER A 200 -6.63 9.25 7.17
C SER A 200 -7.27 8.11 7.95
N ASN A 201 -7.02 8.06 9.26
CA ASN A 201 -7.69 7.10 10.13
C ASN A 201 -9.08 7.55 10.61
N LEU A 202 -9.67 8.57 9.99
CA LEU A 202 -10.99 9.07 10.37
C LEU A 202 -12.07 8.15 9.80
N ASP A 203 -12.85 7.53 10.69
CA ASP A 203 -14.09 6.87 10.30
C ASP A 203 -15.15 7.93 9.96
N PRO A 204 -15.63 8.01 8.71
CA PRO A 204 -16.57 9.04 8.27
C PRO A 204 -17.90 9.02 9.05
N ILE A 205 -18.33 7.87 9.57
CA ILE A 205 -19.63 7.72 10.24
C ILE A 205 -19.68 8.37 11.62
N HIS A 206 -18.53 8.61 12.25
CA HIS A 206 -18.50 9.24 13.57
C HIS A 206 -19.01 10.68 13.49
N SER A 207 -19.98 11.01 14.36
CA SER A 207 -20.45 12.38 14.49
C SER A 207 -19.36 13.28 15.11
N ILE A 208 -19.53 14.60 15.00
CA ILE A 208 -18.63 15.54 15.68
C ILE A 208 -18.58 15.29 17.19
N GLU A 209 -19.71 14.89 17.77
CA GLU A 209 -19.82 14.59 19.20
C GLU A 209 -19.06 13.31 19.57
N ASP A 210 -19.16 12.25 18.77
CA ASP A 210 -18.39 11.01 18.96
C ASP A 210 -16.88 11.30 18.92
N LEU A 211 -16.46 12.12 17.96
CA LEU A 211 -15.06 12.51 17.78
C LEU A 211 -14.54 13.30 19.00
N LYS A 212 -15.34 14.23 19.53
CA LYS A 212 -15.02 15.00 20.74
C LYS A 212 -14.91 14.12 21.98
N ASN A 213 -15.92 13.28 22.21
CA ASN A 213 -15.96 12.39 23.38
C ASN A 213 -14.81 11.37 23.35
N GLY A 214 -14.50 10.83 22.17
CA GLY A 214 -13.35 9.97 21.96
C GLY A 214 -12.00 10.68 21.97
N LYS A 215 -11.97 12.02 21.98
CA LYS A 215 -10.75 12.85 21.82
C LYS A 215 -9.96 12.49 20.56
N PHE A 216 -10.68 12.23 19.46
CA PHE A 216 -10.13 11.73 18.19
C PHE A 216 -8.97 12.59 17.67
N ALA A 217 -9.05 13.91 17.84
CA ALA A 217 -8.01 14.84 17.42
C ALA A 217 -6.61 14.49 17.97
N ASN A 218 -6.51 13.83 19.13
CA ASN A 218 -5.24 13.47 19.76
C ASN A 218 -4.53 12.30 19.07
N TYR A 219 -5.24 11.50 18.28
CA TYR A 219 -4.68 10.32 17.61
C TYR A 219 -5.06 10.23 16.13
N GLN A 220 -5.64 11.30 15.59
CA GLN A 220 -5.86 11.45 14.15
C GLN A 220 -4.51 11.44 13.42
N LYS A 221 -4.46 10.72 12.31
CA LYS A 221 -3.29 10.57 11.45
C LYS A 221 -3.68 10.71 9.99
N LEU A 222 -2.76 11.24 9.20
CA LEU A 222 -2.91 11.50 7.77
C LEU A 222 -1.67 10.96 7.06
N TRP A 223 -1.89 10.18 6.00
CA TRP A 223 -0.82 9.61 5.19
C TRP A 223 -0.96 9.97 3.73
N THR A 224 0.17 10.13 3.05
CA THR A 224 0.23 10.46 1.62
C THR A 224 1.30 9.66 0.89
N THR A 225 1.16 9.58 -0.43
CA THR A 225 2.17 9.10 -1.38
C THR A 225 2.50 10.20 -2.39
N SER A 226 3.65 10.05 -3.04
CA SER A 226 4.14 10.99 -4.06
C SER A 226 4.60 10.30 -5.35
N GLY A 227 4.18 9.04 -5.55
CA GLY A 227 4.68 8.17 -6.62
C GLY A 227 6.08 7.59 -6.35
N SER A 228 6.76 8.05 -5.28
CA SER A 228 8.01 7.45 -4.78
C SER A 228 7.76 6.11 -4.06
N GLU A 229 8.83 5.51 -3.52
CA GLU A 229 8.75 4.28 -2.71
C GLU A 229 8.33 4.48 -1.24
N PHE A 230 7.88 5.67 -0.86
CA PHE A 230 7.60 6.01 0.52
C PHE A 230 6.12 6.28 0.76
N LEU A 231 5.62 5.75 1.87
CA LEU A 231 4.42 6.23 2.55
C LEU A 231 4.84 7.31 3.56
N TYR A 232 4.30 8.51 3.43
CA TYR A 232 4.62 9.64 4.28
C TYR A 232 3.50 9.86 5.30
N GLU A 233 3.84 10.23 6.53
CA GLU A 233 2.88 10.73 7.53
C GLU A 233 2.99 12.25 7.58
N LEU A 234 1.85 12.93 7.49
CA LEU A 234 1.74 14.37 7.50
C LEU A 234 1.30 14.86 8.87
N GLU A 235 1.79 16.03 9.29
CA GLU A 235 1.22 16.70 10.46
C GLU A 235 -0.19 17.23 10.16
N ILE A 236 -0.99 17.35 11.22
CA ILE A 236 -2.31 17.99 11.17
C ILE A 236 -2.25 19.19 12.12
N PRO A 237 -2.26 20.44 11.60
CA PRO A 237 -2.21 21.63 12.44
C PRO A 237 -3.41 21.71 13.39
N ASN A 238 -3.20 22.23 14.60
CA ASN A 238 -4.31 22.38 15.56
C ASN A 238 -5.40 23.33 15.05
N ASN A 239 -5.00 24.34 14.27
CA ASN A 239 -5.87 25.35 13.67
C ASN A 239 -5.46 25.58 12.22
N PHE A 240 -6.37 25.37 11.30
CA PHE A 240 -6.12 25.42 9.87
C PHE A 240 -5.98 26.84 9.33
N LYS A 241 -6.26 27.88 10.12
CA LYS A 241 -6.07 29.29 9.74
C LYS A 241 -4.80 29.92 10.31
N LYS A 242 -4.09 29.26 11.22
CA LYS A 242 -2.87 29.79 11.86
C LYS A 242 -1.57 29.41 11.13
N THR A 243 -1.64 28.53 10.15
CA THR A 243 -0.50 28.13 9.31
C THR A 243 -0.98 27.93 7.87
N ASN A 244 -0.04 28.07 6.94
CA ASN A 244 -0.25 27.78 5.53
C ASN A 244 0.65 26.64 5.05
N LYS A 245 1.27 25.86 5.93
CA LYS A 245 2.15 24.74 5.57
C LYS A 245 1.80 23.47 6.35
N ILE A 246 1.90 22.32 5.66
CA ILE A 246 1.87 20.98 6.25
C ILE A 246 3.22 20.30 6.06
N ASN A 247 3.86 19.97 7.17
CA ASN A 247 5.14 19.26 7.20
C ASN A 247 4.97 17.73 7.18
N ILE A 248 5.99 17.06 6.65
CA ILE A 248 6.16 15.61 6.75
C ILE A 248 6.79 15.31 8.12
N ILE A 249 6.14 14.47 8.91
CA ILE A 249 6.63 14.09 10.25
C ILE A 249 7.22 12.69 10.31
N ASN A 250 6.91 11.84 9.32
CA ASN A 250 7.47 10.51 9.21
C ASN A 250 7.46 10.02 7.76
N LYS A 251 8.28 9.01 7.45
CA LYS A 251 8.17 8.26 6.20
C LYS A 251 8.61 6.82 6.37
N LYS A 252 7.96 5.92 5.64
CA LYS A 252 8.24 4.49 5.63
C LYS A 252 8.44 4.02 4.21
N LYS A 253 9.58 3.38 3.96
CA LYS A 253 9.84 2.76 2.65
C LYS A 253 8.93 1.55 2.51
N VAL A 254 8.19 1.48 1.42
CA VAL A 254 7.28 0.39 1.15
C VAL A 254 8.01 -0.75 0.47
N THR A 255 7.86 -1.94 1.02
CA THR A 255 8.50 -3.16 0.51
C THR A 255 7.50 -4.30 0.40
N CYS A 256 7.63 -5.13 -0.63
CA CYS A 256 6.80 -6.31 -0.82
C CYS A 256 7.67 -7.47 -1.31
N ALA A 257 7.57 -8.61 -0.64
CA ALA A 257 8.35 -9.81 -0.93
C ALA A 257 9.88 -9.55 -1.05
N GLY A 258 10.41 -8.63 -0.23
CA GLY A 258 11.82 -8.23 -0.25
C GLY A 258 12.19 -7.15 -1.28
N PHE A 259 11.25 -6.72 -2.12
CA PHE A 259 11.48 -5.69 -3.13
C PHE A 259 10.95 -4.33 -2.69
N THR A 260 11.62 -3.25 -3.11
CA THR A 260 11.11 -1.89 -2.95
C THR A 260 10.00 -1.63 -3.97
N ILE A 261 8.85 -1.15 -3.49
CA ILE A 261 7.69 -0.83 -4.34
C ILE A 261 7.64 0.67 -4.56
N LYS A 262 7.62 1.08 -5.83
CA LYS A 262 7.49 2.48 -6.30
C LYS A 262 6.11 2.67 -6.95
N HIS A 263 5.81 3.90 -7.36
CA HIS A 263 4.57 4.25 -8.05
C HIS A 263 3.32 3.97 -7.22
N ILE A 264 3.45 4.07 -5.90
CA ILE A 264 2.34 3.94 -4.98
C ILE A 264 1.44 5.15 -5.18
N ASN A 265 0.17 4.90 -5.45
CA ASN A 265 -0.79 5.92 -5.82
C ASN A 265 -1.87 6.05 -4.76
N GLU A 266 -3.14 5.96 -5.16
CA GLU A 266 -4.30 6.13 -4.29
C GLU A 266 -4.28 5.17 -3.09
N LEU A 267 -4.79 5.65 -1.95
CA LEU A 267 -4.70 5.02 -0.64
C LEU A 267 -6.08 4.91 0.00
N GLU A 268 -6.30 3.83 0.76
CA GLU A 268 -7.47 3.69 1.62
C GLU A 268 -7.10 3.05 2.97
N TYR A 269 -7.52 3.68 4.08
CA TYR A 269 -7.21 3.22 5.42
C TYR A 269 -8.17 2.12 5.88
N HIS A 270 -7.63 1.00 6.32
CA HIS A 270 -8.40 -0.11 6.84
C HIS A 270 -8.51 -0.01 8.37
N LEU A 271 -9.68 0.38 8.86
CA LEU A 271 -9.94 0.66 10.28
C LEU A 271 -9.67 -0.53 11.21
N GLN A 272 -10.11 -1.73 10.82
CA GLN A 272 -9.99 -2.94 11.65
C GLN A 272 -8.54 -3.35 11.87
N GLU A 273 -7.76 -3.45 10.80
CA GLU A 273 -6.36 -3.93 10.85
C GLU A 273 -5.34 -2.80 11.08
N LYS A 274 -5.77 -1.54 10.96
CA LYS A 274 -4.89 -0.35 11.04
C LYS A 274 -3.77 -0.36 10.00
N THR A 275 -4.15 -0.76 8.79
CA THR A 275 -3.30 -0.92 7.61
C THR A 275 -3.79 0.02 6.51
N ILE A 276 -3.05 0.12 5.40
CA ILE A 276 -3.45 0.95 4.26
C ILE A 276 -3.45 0.10 2.98
N TYR A 277 -4.56 0.06 2.26
CA TYR A 277 -4.60 -0.41 0.88
C TYR A 277 -4.04 0.68 -0.04
N ALA A 278 -3.30 0.28 -1.07
CA ALA A 278 -2.70 1.20 -2.01
C ALA A 278 -2.72 0.65 -3.44
N ASN A 279 -3.15 1.47 -4.40
CA ASN A 279 -2.93 1.18 -5.81
C ASN A 279 -1.44 1.30 -6.16
N ILE A 280 -0.98 0.47 -7.10
CA ILE A 280 0.31 0.64 -7.75
C ILE A 280 0.05 1.12 -9.18
N PHE A 281 0.41 2.37 -9.47
CA PHE A 281 0.12 3.02 -10.74
C PHE A 281 0.68 2.22 -11.94
N MET A 282 -0.10 2.16 -13.02
CA MET A 282 0.18 1.40 -14.25
C MET A 282 0.24 -0.13 -14.08
N THR A 283 -0.34 -0.66 -12.99
CA THR A 283 -0.52 -2.11 -12.78
C THR A 283 -1.96 -2.40 -12.41
N ASN A 284 -2.35 -3.67 -12.46
CA ASN A 284 -3.63 -4.14 -11.92
C ASN A 284 -3.50 -4.61 -10.46
N LEU A 285 -2.47 -4.17 -9.73
CA LEU A 285 -2.22 -4.60 -8.37
C LEU A 285 -2.66 -3.56 -7.34
N VAL A 286 -3.22 -4.06 -6.25
CA VAL A 286 -3.40 -3.35 -4.98
C VAL A 286 -2.57 -4.08 -3.92
N ILE A 287 -1.92 -3.33 -3.03
CA ILE A 287 -1.22 -3.91 -1.87
C ILE A 287 -1.84 -3.40 -0.58
N GLU A 288 -1.82 -4.23 0.48
CA GLU A 288 -2.10 -3.77 1.84
C GLU A 288 -0.79 -3.61 2.60
N ILE A 289 -0.58 -2.46 3.21
CA ILE A 289 0.68 -2.04 3.82
C ILE A 289 0.52 -2.01 5.34
N ASP A 290 1.46 -2.66 6.05
CA ASP A 290 1.68 -2.40 7.47
C ASP A 290 2.30 -1.01 7.63
N ILE A 291 1.56 -0.07 8.21
CA ILE A 291 1.97 1.34 8.35
C ILE A 291 3.21 1.49 9.22
N SER A 292 3.40 0.62 10.23
CA SER A 292 4.51 0.73 11.18
C SER A 292 5.84 0.29 10.55
N ARG A 293 5.80 -0.74 9.70
CA ARG A 293 6.98 -1.40 9.10
C ARG A 293 7.21 -1.03 7.64
N GLY A 294 6.18 -0.60 6.93
CA GLY A 294 6.21 -0.39 5.47
C GLY A 294 6.21 -1.69 4.67
N SER A 295 6.05 -2.86 5.31
CA SER A 295 5.98 -4.13 4.59
C SER A 295 4.57 -4.39 4.09
N CYS A 296 4.45 -4.90 2.87
CA CYS A 296 3.22 -5.43 2.32
C CYS A 296 2.76 -6.68 3.08
N LEU A 297 1.49 -6.71 3.44
CA LEU A 297 0.78 -7.81 4.09
C LEU A 297 -0.03 -8.62 3.07
N LYS A 298 -0.61 -7.96 2.07
CA LYS A 298 -1.42 -8.60 1.03
C LYS A 298 -1.10 -8.05 -0.35
N ILE A 299 -1.07 -8.92 -1.36
CA ILE A 299 -1.08 -8.54 -2.78
C ILE A 299 -2.42 -8.97 -3.36
N ILE A 300 -3.16 -8.02 -3.92
CA ILE A 300 -4.45 -8.22 -4.55
C ILE A 300 -4.27 -8.01 -6.05
N ASN A 301 -4.53 -9.06 -6.83
CA ASN A 301 -4.43 -9.02 -8.28
C ASN A 301 -5.81 -8.78 -8.90
N LEU A 302 -6.01 -7.61 -9.49
CA LEU A 302 -7.24 -7.18 -10.16
C LEU A 302 -7.15 -7.31 -11.70
N SER A 303 -6.23 -8.12 -12.21
CA SER A 303 -6.10 -8.41 -13.64
C SER A 303 -7.44 -8.88 -14.22
N GLY A 304 -7.83 -8.30 -15.35
CA GLY A 304 -9.09 -8.60 -16.03
C GLY A 304 -10.31 -7.81 -15.52
N LEU A 305 -10.17 -6.98 -14.48
CA LEU A 305 -11.27 -6.16 -13.97
C LEU A 305 -11.68 -5.08 -14.97
N ILE A 306 -10.70 -4.47 -15.65
CA ILE A 306 -10.94 -3.45 -16.67
C ILE A 306 -11.85 -3.97 -17.80
N ASP A 307 -11.75 -5.26 -18.14
CA ASP A 307 -12.55 -5.93 -19.17
C ASP A 307 -14.04 -6.02 -18.81
N GLN A 308 -14.36 -5.88 -17.53
CA GLN A 308 -15.74 -5.95 -17.00
C GLN A 308 -16.48 -4.61 -17.13
N ASN A 309 -15.78 -3.56 -17.56
CA ASN A 309 -16.38 -2.25 -17.84
C ASN A 309 -17.39 -2.33 -19.00
N THR A 310 -18.45 -1.56 -18.87
CA THR A 310 -19.38 -1.31 -19.98
C THR A 310 -18.61 -0.64 -21.13
N ASN A 311 -18.86 -1.04 -22.37
CA ASN A 311 -18.09 -0.59 -23.55
C ASN A 311 -16.57 -0.87 -23.47
N LYS A 312 -16.20 -2.08 -23.01
CA LYS A 312 -14.83 -2.63 -22.94
C LYS A 312 -13.86 -2.06 -23.98
N GLN A 313 -14.18 -2.15 -25.28
CA GLN A 313 -13.28 -1.71 -26.36
C GLN A 313 -12.88 -0.23 -26.29
N LYS A 314 -13.77 0.66 -25.82
CA LYS A 314 -13.46 2.10 -25.68
C LYS A 314 -12.52 2.32 -24.50
N THR A 315 -12.76 1.63 -23.39
CA THR A 315 -11.96 1.72 -22.16
C THR A 315 -10.55 1.15 -22.37
N GLU A 316 -10.41 0.01 -23.05
CA GLU A 316 -9.10 -0.60 -23.35
C GLU A 316 -8.25 0.21 -24.33
N ARG A 317 -8.89 0.88 -25.29
CA ARG A 317 -8.16 1.73 -26.26
C ARG A 317 -7.63 3.02 -25.62
N ASN A 318 -8.18 3.43 -24.48
CA ASN A 318 -7.70 4.60 -23.76
C ASN A 318 -6.43 4.26 -22.99
N ARG A 319 -5.29 4.75 -23.47
CA ARG A 319 -3.96 4.51 -22.87
C ARG A 319 -3.78 5.12 -21.48
N GLU A 320 -4.68 6.00 -21.05
CA GLU A 320 -4.66 6.62 -19.73
C GLU A 320 -5.61 5.92 -18.73
N SER A 321 -6.29 4.85 -19.18
CA SER A 321 -7.25 4.08 -18.39
C SER A 321 -6.55 3.09 -17.47
N PHE A 322 -6.13 3.56 -16.29
CA PHE A 322 -5.47 2.76 -15.27
C PHE A 322 -6.37 2.52 -14.06
N LEU A 323 -6.22 1.35 -13.43
CA LEU A 323 -6.79 1.07 -12.11
C LEU A 323 -6.33 2.16 -11.11
N ASN A 324 -7.29 2.81 -10.46
CA ASN A 324 -7.05 3.83 -9.43
C ASN A 324 -8.35 4.19 -8.68
N GLY A 325 -8.26 4.33 -7.36
CA GLY A 325 -9.41 4.59 -6.50
C GLY A 325 -9.84 3.33 -5.76
N ILE A 326 -9.72 3.36 -4.44
CA ILE A 326 -10.08 2.28 -3.51
C ILE A 326 -10.91 2.91 -2.40
N ALA A 327 -12.01 2.30 -2.02
CA ALA A 327 -12.77 2.72 -0.86
C ALA A 327 -13.34 1.52 -0.10
N ILE A 328 -13.36 1.59 1.23
CA ILE A 328 -13.99 0.60 2.10
C ILE A 328 -15.33 1.15 2.56
N ASN A 329 -16.39 0.37 2.38
CA ASN A 329 -17.70 0.80 2.86
C ASN A 329 -17.70 0.80 4.39
N PRO A 330 -18.12 1.88 5.08
CA PRO A 330 -18.13 1.90 6.53
C PRO A 330 -18.94 0.76 7.17
N VAL A 331 -19.93 0.23 6.43
CA VAL A 331 -20.77 -0.91 6.86
C VAL A 331 -19.96 -2.19 7.08
N ASN A 332 -18.89 -2.44 6.32
CA ASN A 332 -18.02 -3.62 6.48
C ASN A 332 -16.57 -3.29 6.88
N SER A 333 -16.29 -2.03 7.22
CA SER A 333 -14.95 -1.54 7.62
C SER A 333 -14.33 -2.22 8.85
N LYS A 334 -15.15 -2.95 9.62
CA LYS A 334 -14.75 -3.71 10.82
C LYS A 334 -14.40 -5.16 10.54
N GLU A 335 -14.53 -5.62 9.29
CA GLU A 335 -14.13 -6.96 8.90
C GLU A 335 -12.61 -7.04 8.70
N ALA A 336 -11.96 -8.16 9.05
CA ALA A 336 -10.52 -8.35 8.82
C ALA A 336 -10.15 -8.41 7.33
N LEU A 337 -11.13 -8.71 6.47
CA LEU A 337 -10.99 -8.73 5.02
C LEU A 337 -12.24 -8.10 4.39
N PRO A 338 -12.33 -6.76 4.37
CA PRO A 338 -13.52 -6.07 3.87
C PRO A 338 -13.66 -6.23 2.35
N ASN A 339 -14.87 -6.07 1.84
CA ASN A 339 -15.05 -5.83 0.42
C ASN A 339 -14.47 -4.45 0.08
N LEU A 340 -13.85 -4.34 -1.09
CA LEU A 340 -13.34 -3.07 -1.59
C LEU A 340 -14.27 -2.55 -2.69
N LEU A 341 -14.54 -1.26 -2.70
CA LEU A 341 -15.01 -0.58 -3.91
C LEU A 341 -13.79 -0.09 -4.68
N VAL A 342 -13.69 -0.47 -5.95
CA VAL A 342 -12.56 -0.12 -6.82
C VAL A 342 -13.04 0.42 -8.16
N THR A 343 -12.25 1.30 -8.76
CA THR A 343 -12.51 1.84 -10.10
C THR A 343 -11.19 2.19 -10.80
N GLY A 344 -11.24 3.05 -11.80
CA GLY A 344 -10.07 3.54 -12.48
C GLY A 344 -10.29 4.84 -13.21
N LYS A 345 -9.20 5.36 -13.76
CA LYS A 345 -9.18 6.59 -14.54
C LYS A 345 -9.96 6.38 -15.82
N PHE A 346 -10.97 7.20 -16.05
CA PHE A 346 -11.93 7.08 -17.16
C PHE A 346 -12.72 5.77 -17.19
N TRP A 347 -12.80 5.04 -16.09
CA TRP A 347 -13.62 3.83 -16.06
C TRP A 347 -15.11 4.21 -16.06
N PRO A 348 -15.96 3.53 -16.85
CA PRO A 348 -17.40 3.75 -16.81
C PRO A 348 -18.08 3.08 -15.63
N ASN A 349 -17.36 2.31 -14.82
CA ASN A 349 -17.92 1.57 -13.69
C ASN A 349 -17.07 1.61 -12.42
N LEU A 350 -17.76 1.53 -11.29
CA LEU A 350 -17.17 1.14 -10.00
C LEU A 350 -17.57 -0.31 -9.72
N PHE A 351 -16.69 -1.06 -9.06
CA PHE A 351 -16.91 -2.46 -8.73
C PHE A 351 -16.76 -2.67 -7.23
N GLU A 352 -17.80 -3.22 -6.59
CA GLU A 352 -17.63 -3.79 -5.26
C GLU A 352 -17.09 -5.21 -5.43
N ILE A 353 -15.94 -5.47 -4.83
CA ILE A 353 -15.22 -6.73 -4.96
C ILE A 353 -15.02 -7.40 -3.60
N LYS A 354 -15.23 -8.71 -3.57
CA LYS A 354 -14.85 -9.58 -2.46
C LYS A 354 -13.45 -10.12 -2.70
N LEU A 355 -12.57 -10.06 -1.71
CA LEU A 355 -11.23 -10.62 -1.81
C LEU A 355 -11.26 -12.14 -1.59
N VAL A 356 -10.63 -12.90 -2.49
CA VAL A 356 -10.56 -14.36 -2.43
C VAL A 356 -9.11 -14.79 -2.32
N LYS A 357 -8.75 -15.45 -1.22
CA LYS A 357 -7.36 -15.90 -0.98
C LYS A 357 -6.97 -16.93 -2.04
N THR A 358 -5.86 -16.70 -2.73
CA THR A 358 -5.30 -17.61 -3.71
C THR A 358 -4.21 -18.47 -3.06
N ASN A 359 -4.50 -19.76 -2.86
CA ASN A 359 -3.54 -20.68 -2.24
C ASN A 359 -2.49 -21.14 -3.26
N GLY A 360 -1.24 -21.30 -2.81
CA GLY A 360 -0.16 -21.90 -3.61
C GLY A 360 0.53 -20.98 -4.62
N MET A 361 0.17 -19.69 -4.68
CA MET A 361 0.93 -18.70 -5.46
C MET A 361 2.12 -18.15 -4.68
N ASN A 362 3.22 -17.88 -5.39
CA ASN A 362 4.38 -17.19 -4.83
C ASN A 362 4.23 -15.67 -5.04
N PRO A 363 4.43 -14.81 -4.02
CA PRO A 363 4.34 -13.36 -4.15
C PRO A 363 5.19 -12.80 -5.30
N ASN A 364 6.39 -13.35 -5.52
CA ASN A 364 7.29 -12.94 -6.59
C ASN A 364 6.68 -13.16 -7.99
N SER A 365 5.82 -14.18 -8.14
CA SER A 365 5.15 -14.48 -9.42
C SER A 365 4.07 -13.46 -9.76
N VAL A 366 3.38 -12.90 -8.75
CA VAL A 366 2.35 -11.87 -8.94
C VAL A 366 2.99 -10.51 -9.23
N LEU A 367 4.11 -10.22 -8.59
CA LEU A 367 4.88 -8.99 -8.82
C LEU A 367 5.54 -8.93 -10.22
N VAL A 368 5.48 -9.99 -11.03
CA VAL A 368 6.00 -9.98 -12.40
C VAL A 368 5.37 -8.86 -13.24
N GLU A 369 4.08 -8.58 -13.07
CA GLU A 369 3.41 -7.46 -13.76
C GLU A 369 4.05 -6.12 -13.40
N TYR A 370 4.20 -5.85 -12.10
CA TYR A 370 4.90 -4.67 -11.60
C TYR A 370 6.30 -4.54 -12.21
N PHE A 371 7.09 -5.63 -12.21
CA PHE A 371 8.44 -5.62 -12.77
C PHE A 371 8.48 -5.38 -14.29
N LYS A 372 7.48 -5.86 -15.04
CA LYS A 372 7.35 -5.55 -16.47
C LYS A 372 7.09 -4.07 -16.67
N THR A 373 6.15 -3.49 -15.91
CA THR A 373 5.77 -2.08 -16.02
C THR A 373 6.95 -1.15 -15.71
N ILE A 374 7.67 -1.38 -14.61
CA ILE A 374 8.83 -0.52 -14.25
C ILE A 374 10.02 -0.67 -15.19
N ARG A 375 10.23 -1.85 -15.82
CA ARG A 375 11.30 -2.02 -16.82
C ARG A 375 11.03 -1.24 -18.10
N HIS A 376 9.76 -1.12 -18.50
CA HIS A 376 9.38 -0.40 -19.72
C HIS A 376 9.26 1.12 -19.51
N ASN A 377 9.08 1.57 -18.27
CA ASN A 377 8.79 2.98 -17.95
C ASN A 377 9.88 3.66 -17.09
N ASN A 378 11.07 3.07 -16.96
CA ASN A 378 12.23 3.82 -16.49
C ASN A 378 12.67 4.77 -17.63
N PRO A 379 12.76 6.09 -17.39
CA PRO A 379 13.27 7.04 -18.38
C PRO A 379 14.72 6.77 -18.77
#